data_AF-A0A6I1NM72-F1
#
_entry.id   AF-A0A6I1NM72-F1
#
_cell.length_a   1.000
_cell.length_b   1.000
_cell.length_c   1.000
_cell.angle_alpha   90.00
_cell.angle_beta   90.00
_cell.angle_gamma   90.00
#
_symmetry.space_group_name_H-M   'P 1'
#
loop_
_entity.id
_entity.type
_entity.pdbx_description
1 polymer ?
#
loop_
_entity_poly.entity_id
_entity_poly.type
_entity_poly.pdbx_seq_one_letter_code
_entity_poly.pdbx_strand_id
1 'polypeptide(L)'
;MTATPLIAREVYQVLKEVALGVRALRRLSPQSWSEIHTGPMPVEVDGWTLTLFNDGDILDYCEDATCPAGRTGTLEDWQRYGTNPVDLLSAWEHRQLELMLANL
;
A
#
# COMPACT_ATOMS: atom_id res chain seq x y z
N MET A 1 -2.36 20.23 -17.05
CA MET A 1 -1.81 18.98 -17.61
C MET A 1 -2.16 17.90 -16.61
N THR A 2 -2.98 16.92 -16.98
CA THR A 2 -3.26 15.77 -16.11
C THR A 2 -1.98 14.94 -16.07
N ALA A 3 -1.39 14.79 -14.88
CA ALA A 3 -0.22 13.94 -14.71
C ALA A 3 -0.60 12.50 -15.06
N THR A 4 0.33 11.74 -15.64
CA THR A 4 0.10 10.32 -15.93
C THR A 4 -0.21 9.57 -14.63
N PRO A 5 -1.30 8.78 -14.55
CA PRO A 5 -1.60 8.03 -13.34
C PRO A 5 -0.51 7.00 -13.07
N LEU A 6 -0.36 6.65 -11.79
CA LEU A 6 0.51 5.56 -11.38
C LEU A 6 -0.02 4.25 -11.94
N ILE A 7 0.89 3.35 -12.32
CA ILE A 7 0.53 1.97 -12.65
C ILE A 7 0.78 1.05 -11.45
N ALA A 8 0.02 -0.05 -11.34
CA ALA A 8 0.09 -0.94 -10.19
C ALA A 8 1.52 -1.47 -9.92
N ARG A 9 2.31 -1.68 -10.98
CA ARG A 9 3.72 -2.11 -10.87
C ARG A 9 4.60 -1.09 -10.17
N GLU A 10 4.36 0.20 -10.30
CA GLU A 10 5.15 1.24 -9.60
C GLU A 10 4.92 1.14 -8.09
N VAL A 11 3.65 1.01 -7.68
CA VAL A 11 3.25 0.87 -6.28
C VAL A 11 3.73 -0.46 -5.69
N TYR A 12 3.61 -1.56 -6.45
CA TYR A 12 4.13 -2.87 -6.06
C TYR A 12 5.63 -2.85 -5.74
N GLN A 13 6.46 -2.15 -6.52
CA GLN A 13 7.90 -2.07 -6.21
C GLN A 13 8.16 -1.42 -4.85
N VAL A 14 7.38 -0.39 -4.47
CA VAL A 14 7.48 0.24 -3.16
C VAL A 14 7.10 -0.75 -2.06
N LEU A 15 5.96 -1.44 -2.20
CA LEU A 15 5.49 -2.45 -1.25
C LEU A 15 6.50 -3.60 -1.10
N LYS A 16 7.08 -4.06 -2.20
CA LYS A 16 8.14 -5.07 -2.20
C LYS A 16 9.38 -4.60 -1.44
N GLU A 17 9.84 -3.38 -1.67
CA GLU A 17 11.02 -2.85 -0.98
C GLU A 17 10.78 -2.67 0.52
N VAL A 18 9.56 -2.34 0.94
CA VAL A 18 9.16 -2.39 2.35
C VAL A 18 9.18 -3.83 2.88
N ALA A 19 8.57 -4.79 2.17
CA ALA A 19 8.55 -6.20 2.58
C ALA A 19 9.95 -6.80 2.74
N LEU A 20 10.92 -6.35 1.94
CA LEU A 20 12.33 -6.74 2.00
C LEU A 20 13.12 -5.99 3.09
N GLY A 21 12.50 -5.04 3.80
CA GLY A 21 13.15 -4.21 4.82
C GLY A 21 14.09 -3.14 4.27
N VAL A 22 14.01 -2.83 2.96
CA VAL A 22 14.83 -1.80 2.30
C VAL A 22 14.30 -0.40 2.61
N ARG A 23 12.97 -0.27 2.74
CA ARG A 23 12.29 0.99 3.09
C ARG A 23 11.55 0.86 4.40
N ALA A 24 11.49 1.95 5.15
CA ALA A 24 10.70 2.03 6.38
C ALA A 24 9.26 2.41 6.06
N LEU A 25 8.32 1.71 6.67
CA LEU A 25 6.90 2.03 6.65
C LEU A 25 6.55 2.87 7.88
N ARG A 26 5.78 3.93 7.71
CA ARG A 26 5.29 4.76 8.81
C ARG A 26 3.78 4.91 8.73
N ARG A 27 3.11 4.68 9.85
CA ARG A 27 1.67 4.90 9.96
C ARG A 27 1.32 6.39 9.95
N LEU A 28 0.27 6.75 9.21
CA LEU A 28 -0.33 8.09 9.20
C LEU A 28 -1.67 8.15 9.92
N SER A 29 -2.34 7.01 10.11
CA SER A 29 -3.57 6.93 10.90
C SER A 29 -3.30 7.06 12.40
N PRO A 30 -4.25 7.61 13.18
CA PRO A 30 -4.18 7.58 14.65
C PRO A 30 -4.38 6.18 15.23
N GLN A 31 -5.20 5.34 14.59
CA GLN A 31 -5.45 3.95 14.97
C GLN A 31 -4.40 3.02 14.36
N SER A 32 -3.88 2.10 15.16
CA SER A 32 -3.00 1.00 14.72
C SER A 32 -3.74 -0.01 13.85
N TRP A 33 -2.99 -0.88 13.17
CA TRP A 33 -3.56 -1.93 12.30
C TRP A 33 -4.59 -2.78 13.05
N SER A 34 -4.25 -3.25 14.26
CA SER A 34 -5.13 -4.06 15.10
C SER A 34 -6.37 -3.32 15.63
N GLU A 35 -6.30 -1.99 15.75
CA GLU A 35 -7.45 -1.17 16.21
C GLU A 35 -8.44 -0.87 15.08
N ILE A 36 -8.01 -0.90 13.82
CA ILE A 36 -8.86 -0.67 12.66
C ILE A 36 -9.83 -1.84 12.46
N HIS A 37 -9.37 -3.07 12.72
CA HIS A 37 -10.09 -4.34 12.50
C HIS A 37 -10.46 -4.61 11.03
N THR A 38 -11.28 -3.74 10.43
CA THR A 38 -11.56 -3.72 8.99
C THR A 38 -11.66 -2.26 8.54
N GLY A 39 -10.83 -1.84 7.59
CA GLY A 39 -10.84 -0.47 7.07
C GLY A 39 -9.49 0.03 6.54
N PRO A 40 -9.46 1.25 5.98
CA PRO A 40 -8.27 1.82 5.39
C PRO A 40 -7.25 2.31 6.44
N MET A 41 -5.98 2.04 6.19
CA MET A 41 -4.84 2.59 6.93
C MET A 41 -3.91 3.37 6.00
N PRO A 42 -3.91 4.71 6.06
CA PRO A 42 -2.90 5.51 5.39
C PRO A 42 -1.52 5.31 6.02
N VAL A 43 -0.52 5.12 5.17
CA VAL A 43 0.89 4.90 5.50
C VAL A 43 1.80 5.74 4.59
N GLU A 44 3.02 5.98 5.04
CA GLU A 44 4.04 6.70 4.31
C GLU A 44 5.32 5.87 4.14
N VAL A 45 5.94 5.99 2.97
CA VAL A 45 7.18 5.30 2.59
C VAL A 45 8.03 6.22 1.70
N ASP A 46 9.12 6.79 2.22
CA ASP A 46 10.04 7.66 1.47
C ASP A 46 9.35 8.75 0.61
N GLY A 47 8.36 9.42 1.19
CA GLY A 47 7.56 10.45 0.52
C GLY A 47 6.44 9.93 -0.37
N TRP A 48 6.23 8.61 -0.46
CA TRP A 48 5.00 8.03 -0.97
C TRP A 48 3.94 8.03 0.12
N THR A 49 2.70 8.34 -0.24
CA THR A 49 1.53 8.11 0.62
C THR A 49 0.71 6.99 0.00
N LEU A 50 0.42 5.94 0.76
CA LEU A 50 -0.39 4.80 0.33
C LEU A 50 -1.55 4.62 1.31
N THR A 51 -2.71 4.20 0.82
CA THR A 51 -3.82 3.74 1.68
C THR A 51 -3.98 2.24 1.50
N LEU A 52 -3.74 1.48 2.57
CA LEU A 52 -3.81 0.01 2.57
C LEU A 52 -5.05 -0.44 3.35
N PHE A 53 -5.82 -1.36 2.78
CA PHE A 53 -7.06 -1.83 3.41
C PHE A 53 -6.80 -3.05 4.28
N ASN A 54 -7.16 -2.95 5.55
CA ASN A 54 -7.19 -4.06 6.49
C ASN A 54 -8.54 -4.78 6.41
N ASP A 55 -8.52 -6.11 6.33
CA ASP A 55 -9.70 -6.96 6.58
C ASP A 55 -9.35 -8.08 7.56
N GLY A 56 -9.61 -7.86 8.85
CA GLY A 56 -9.36 -8.87 9.89
C GLY A 56 -7.88 -9.19 10.08
N ASP A 57 -7.03 -8.17 10.10
CA ASP A 57 -5.56 -8.21 10.13
C ASP A 57 -4.89 -8.69 8.83
N ILE A 58 -5.67 -8.92 7.77
CA ILE A 58 -5.17 -9.29 6.43
C ILE A 58 -5.04 -8.02 5.58
N LEU A 59 -3.92 -7.89 4.87
CA LEU A 59 -3.75 -6.85 3.85
C LEU A 59 -4.54 -7.24 2.60
N ASP A 60 -5.71 -6.64 2.39
CA ASP A 60 -6.60 -7.00 1.27
C ASP A 60 -6.18 -6.32 -0.04
N TYR A 61 -6.18 -4.99 -0.07
CA TYR A 61 -5.81 -4.23 -1.26
C TYR A 61 -5.18 -2.86 -0.95
N CYS A 62 -4.51 -2.28 -1.95
CA CYS A 62 -4.13 -0.87 -1.95
C CYS A 62 -5.29 -0.05 -2.52
N GLU A 63 -5.87 0.84 -1.72
CA GLU A 63 -7.00 1.69 -2.12
C GLU A 63 -6.53 2.86 -3.00
N ASP A 64 -5.46 3.54 -2.59
CA ASP A 64 -4.85 4.59 -3.38
C ASP A 64 -3.35 4.74 -3.08
N ALA A 65 -2.64 5.40 -3.99
CA ALA A 65 -1.23 5.71 -3.86
C ALA A 65 -0.93 7.08 -4.47
N THR A 66 -0.05 7.84 -3.83
CA THR A 66 0.53 9.08 -4.34
C THR A 66 2.05 8.99 -4.25
N CYS A 67 2.74 9.22 -5.37
CA CYS A 67 4.20 9.26 -5.37
C CYS A 67 4.74 10.64 -5.02
N PRO A 68 6.05 10.78 -4.68
CA PRO A 68 6.65 12.07 -4.34
C PRO A 68 6.53 13.15 -5.42
N ALA A 69 6.40 12.74 -6.70
CA ALA A 69 6.19 13.65 -7.82
C ALA A 69 4.72 14.11 -7.97
N GLY A 70 3.82 13.69 -7.07
CA GLY A 70 2.40 14.05 -7.08
C GLY A 70 1.54 13.27 -8.07
N ARG A 71 2.06 12.19 -8.69
CA ARG A 71 1.23 11.27 -9.49
C ARG A 71 0.43 10.38 -8.57
N THR A 72 -0.81 10.12 -8.92
CA THR A 72 -1.74 9.31 -8.13
C THR A 72 -2.19 8.07 -8.89
N GLY A 73 -2.58 7.03 -8.18
CA GLY A 73 -3.36 5.92 -8.71
C GLY A 73 -4.36 5.44 -7.67
N THR A 74 -5.53 5.01 -8.09
CA THR A 74 -6.65 4.64 -7.21
C THR A 74 -7.16 3.23 -7.50
N LEU A 75 -8.06 2.74 -6.65
CA LEU A 75 -8.73 1.46 -6.82
C LEU A 75 -9.39 1.31 -8.20
N GLU A 76 -10.01 2.38 -8.71
CA GLU A 76 -10.60 2.40 -10.05
C GLU A 76 -9.54 2.21 -11.15
N ASP A 77 -8.35 2.80 -10.99
CA ASP A 77 -7.24 2.62 -11.93
C ASP A 77 -6.75 1.16 -11.91
N TRP A 78 -6.60 0.57 -10.72
CA TRP A 78 -6.16 -0.82 -10.59
C TRP A 78 -7.13 -1.80 -11.25
N GLN A 79 -8.44 -1.59 -11.04
CA GLN A 79 -9.49 -2.41 -11.65
C GLN A 79 -9.52 -2.29 -13.18
N ARG A 80 -9.24 -1.09 -13.71
CA ARG A 80 -9.21 -0.84 -15.16
C ARG A 80 -8.06 -1.57 -15.85
N TYR A 81 -6.89 -1.62 -15.21
CA TYR A 81 -5.68 -2.23 -15.79
C TYR A 81 -5.42 -3.66 -15.30
N GLY A 82 -6.23 -4.15 -14.35
CA GLY A 82 -6.48 -5.57 -14.12
C GLY A 82 -5.75 -6.23 -12.95
N THR A 83 -5.03 -5.49 -12.09
CA THR A 83 -4.35 -6.07 -10.93
C THR A 83 -4.09 -5.02 -9.85
N ASN A 84 -4.47 -5.27 -8.60
CA ASN A 84 -4.11 -4.40 -7.48
C ASN A 84 -2.60 -4.50 -7.20
N PRO A 85 -1.92 -3.42 -6.76
CA PRO A 85 -0.53 -3.49 -6.32
C PRO A 85 -0.25 -4.61 -5.31
N VAL A 86 -1.20 -4.90 -4.41
CA VAL A 86 -1.08 -5.96 -3.39
C VAL A 86 -1.11 -7.35 -4.03
N ASP A 87 -1.91 -7.56 -5.07
CA ASP A 87 -2.02 -8.84 -5.78
C ASP A 87 -0.73 -9.23 -6.54
N LEU A 88 0.17 -8.27 -6.77
CA LEU A 88 1.47 -8.52 -7.41
C LEU A 88 2.52 -9.06 -6.44
N LEU A 89 2.26 -9.01 -5.13
CA LEU A 89 3.16 -9.53 -4.10
C LEU A 89 3.18 -11.05 -4.13
N SER A 90 4.36 -11.63 -3.95
CA SER A 90 4.45 -13.03 -3.56
C SER A 90 3.85 -13.25 -2.17
N ALA A 91 3.46 -14.49 -1.86
CA ALA A 91 2.93 -14.84 -0.55
C ALA A 91 3.89 -14.48 0.61
N TRP A 92 5.21 -14.53 0.38
CA TRP A 92 6.20 -14.13 1.38
C TRP A 92 6.24 -12.60 1.56
N GLU A 93 6.28 -11.83 0.46
CA GLU A 93 6.29 -10.36 0.52
C GLU A 93 5.02 -9.83 1.20
N HIS A 94 3.87 -10.39 0.84
CA HIS A 94 2.58 -10.06 1.44
C HIS A 94 2.57 -10.33 2.95
N ARG A 95 3.00 -11.53 3.38
CA ARG A 95 3.07 -11.87 4.81
C ARG A 95 4.05 -10.98 5.59
N GLN A 96 5.17 -10.58 5.01
CA GLN A 96 6.09 -9.65 5.68
C GLN A 96 5.45 -8.28 5.88
N LEU A 97 4.68 -7.78 4.92
CA LEU A 97 3.97 -6.50 5.07
C LEU A 97 2.93 -6.56 6.18
N GLU A 98 2.12 -7.63 6.27
CA GLU A 98 1.17 -7.80 7.37
C GLU A 98 1.86 -7.76 8.74
N LEU A 99 3.00 -8.45 8.88
CA LEU A 99 3.79 -8.43 10.11
C LEU A 99 4.34 -7.05 10.42
N MET A 100 4.76 -6.28 9.42
CA MET A 100 5.20 -4.90 9.62
C MET A 100 4.04 -4.02 10.05
N LEU A 101 2.89 -4.11 9.37
CA LEU A 101 1.68 -3.34 9.66
C LEU A 101 1.18 -3.59 11.09
N ALA A 102 1.19 -4.84 11.54
CA ALA A 102 0.82 -5.21 12.91
C ALA A 102 1.74 -4.64 13.99
N ASN A 103 2.95 -4.18 13.62
CA ASN A 103 3.94 -3.61 14.54
C ASN A 103 4.06 -2.07 14.46
N LEU A 104 3.17 -1.39 13.71
CA LEU A 104 3.12 0.08 13.55
C LEU A 104 2.20 0.82 14.53
#